data_AF-A0A1Y1N0N1-F1
#
_entry.id   AF-A0A1Y1N0N1-F1
#
_cell.length_a   1.000
_cell.length_b   1.000
_cell.length_c   1.000
_cell.angle_alpha   90.00
_cell.angle_beta   90.00
_cell.angle_gamma   90.00
#
_symmetry.space_group_name_H-M   'P 1'
#
loop_
_entity.id
_entity.type
_entity.pdbx_description
1 polymer ?
#
loop_
_entity_poly.entity_id
_entity_poly.type
_entity_poly.pdbx_seq_one_letter_code
_entity_poly.pdbx_strand_id
1 'polypeptide(L)'
;MLYEDHHILVYIPGICTQLLDVGILHEPTCHITIPSEPLDVEPQQIIFVPALKMGKATVLNITSLEVIDLTVTIPQLLQTFKNNTTLENKLSIMHYLLVHRNDMEAAMELFTSQIDTLIFGGLPQLIKEFLIGSSYSTVRRNLPSDASQLINLLPITTQPTGCDIEIKINDNVISLSQDALWNASMMLLSPQQRLVPYRADIWTKLWDHLIKSAKLKQKFKPAQVVEKLLVSLVCYQPEALSRSSTPLSPGSALGSSSTISDLSSMSQCSRKSQIDALPFYEIESCTASKQEHVISVNLRELSMHLLKQSTENKISRFQWQSQTPMHVHAVATRYVAAQLEQSRFLCHILSKAIGFDPKYDQEKGFVYIDHLPNEKKYVFFAILERYYSAVESIAFPLPQGFTSFFTFLGYRTLRFNTFLQYVQRNVFELQVDVMKIIMMDTDDTKAGIQRKLKLLSLLPRSRLKRLLSQWSHPVSLMIRAREHALNILS
;
A
#
# COMPACT_ATOMS: atom_id res chain seq x y z
N MET A 1 -28.67 -11.88 -1.49
CA MET A 1 -29.15 -11.04 -2.63
C MET A 1 -27.97 -10.29 -3.24
N LEU A 2 -28.03 -9.86 -4.50
CA LEU A 2 -26.93 -9.07 -5.08
C LEU A 2 -26.91 -7.67 -4.43
N TYR A 3 -25.76 -7.25 -3.95
CA TYR A 3 -25.54 -5.97 -3.29
C TYR A 3 -24.47 -5.18 -4.06
N GLU A 4 -24.86 -3.99 -4.54
CA GLU A 4 -23.98 -3.05 -5.26
C GLU A 4 -23.15 -3.67 -6.40
N ASP A 5 -23.73 -4.66 -7.09
CA ASP A 5 -23.18 -5.35 -8.28
C ASP A 5 -21.84 -6.10 -8.07
N HIS A 6 -21.30 -6.10 -6.85
CA HIS A 6 -20.01 -6.70 -6.50
C HIS A 6 -20.07 -7.66 -5.30
N HIS A 7 -21.15 -7.67 -4.53
CA HIS A 7 -21.28 -8.52 -3.35
C HIS A 7 -22.58 -9.32 -3.37
N ILE A 8 -22.60 -10.46 -2.68
CA ILE A 8 -23.81 -11.16 -2.29
C ILE A 8 -24.00 -10.93 -0.80
N LEU A 9 -25.10 -10.28 -0.43
CA LEU A 9 -25.49 -10.13 0.97
C LEU A 9 -26.19 -11.41 1.44
N VAL A 10 -25.65 -12.02 2.50
CA VAL A 10 -26.21 -13.18 3.20
C VAL A 10 -26.51 -12.75 4.63
N TYR A 11 -27.78 -12.80 5.01
CA TYR A 11 -28.21 -12.47 6.37
C TYR A 11 -28.55 -13.78 7.10
N ILE A 12 -27.90 -14.01 8.24
CA ILE A 12 -28.14 -15.13 9.13
C ILE A 12 -28.70 -14.57 10.45
N PRO A 13 -30.02 -14.66 10.67
CA PRO A 13 -30.68 -14.04 11.80
C PRO A 13 -30.05 -14.40 13.14
N GLY A 14 -29.74 -13.40 13.96
CA GLY A 14 -29.15 -13.58 15.29
C GLY A 14 -27.69 -14.05 15.31
N ILE A 15 -27.08 -14.27 14.14
CA ILE A 15 -25.69 -14.74 14.02
C ILE A 15 -24.83 -13.65 13.38
N CYS A 16 -25.01 -13.40 12.08
CA CYS A 16 -24.19 -12.47 11.33
C CYS A 16 -24.82 -12.02 10.01
N THR A 17 -24.31 -10.93 9.47
CA THR A 17 -24.51 -10.53 8.08
C THR A 17 -23.18 -10.66 7.34
N GLN A 18 -23.16 -11.37 6.22
CA GLN A 18 -21.99 -11.54 5.37
C GLN A 18 -22.18 -10.79 4.05
N LEU A 19 -21.15 -10.04 3.63
CA LEU A 19 -20.99 -9.56 2.27
C LEU A 19 -19.96 -10.44 1.60
N LEU A 20 -20.45 -11.35 0.77
CA LEU A 20 -19.61 -12.23 -0.02
C LEU A 20 -19.18 -11.49 -1.28
N ASP A 21 -17.92 -11.10 -1.34
CA ASP A 21 -17.28 -10.59 -2.55
C ASP A 21 -17.49 -11.54 -3.74
N VAL A 22 -18.10 -11.01 -4.80
CA VAL A 22 -18.32 -11.67 -6.09
C VAL A 22 -17.98 -10.73 -7.25
N GLY A 23 -17.09 -9.76 -6.98
CA GLY A 23 -16.70 -8.73 -7.94
C GLY A 23 -16.11 -9.32 -9.22
N ILE A 24 -16.31 -8.62 -10.34
CA ILE A 24 -15.76 -9.01 -11.65
C ILE A 24 -14.33 -8.47 -11.82
N LEU A 25 -13.95 -7.48 -11.02
CA LEU A 25 -12.68 -6.77 -11.12
C LEU A 25 -11.51 -7.53 -10.47
N HIS A 26 -11.81 -8.46 -9.58
CA HIS A 26 -10.82 -9.23 -8.83
C HIS A 26 -11.35 -10.58 -8.40
N GLU A 27 -10.44 -11.42 -7.92
CA GLU A 27 -10.79 -12.71 -7.34
C GLU A 27 -11.63 -12.48 -6.07
N PRO A 28 -12.67 -13.31 -5.83
CA PRO A 28 -13.57 -13.14 -4.70
C PRO A 28 -12.85 -13.56 -3.42
N THR A 29 -12.32 -12.59 -2.68
CA THR A 29 -11.49 -12.84 -1.49
C THR A 29 -11.82 -11.92 -0.33
N CYS A 30 -12.33 -10.73 -0.62
CA CYS A 30 -12.54 -9.70 0.38
C CYS A 30 -13.92 -9.83 1.02
N HIS A 31 -14.25 -11.04 1.52
CA HIS A 31 -15.50 -11.29 2.22
C HIS A 31 -15.49 -10.56 3.57
N ILE A 32 -16.59 -9.90 3.92
CA ILE A 32 -16.73 -9.22 5.20
C ILE A 32 -17.93 -9.79 5.95
N THR A 33 -17.71 -10.07 7.23
CA THR A 33 -18.73 -10.57 8.15
C THR A 33 -18.90 -9.55 9.25
N ILE A 34 -20.13 -9.09 9.45
CA ILE A 34 -20.53 -8.17 10.52
C ILE A 34 -21.50 -8.88 11.47
N PRO A 35 -21.54 -8.48 12.75
CA PRO A 35 -22.59 -8.93 13.67
C PRO A 35 -23.98 -8.65 13.09
N SER A 36 -24.91 -9.58 13.29
CA SER A 36 -26.31 -9.33 12.92
C SER A 36 -26.87 -8.26 13.85
N GLU A 37 -27.56 -7.27 13.30
CA GLU A 37 -28.41 -6.42 14.12
C GLU A 37 -29.61 -7.24 14.64
N PRO A 38 -30.02 -7.02 15.89
CA PRO A 38 -31.26 -7.59 16.40
C PRO A 38 -32.42 -6.91 15.66
N LEU A 39 -33.22 -7.70 14.96
CA LEU A 39 -34.52 -7.26 14.51
C LEU A 39 -35.51 -7.41 15.68
N ASP A 40 -36.53 -6.55 15.75
CA ASP A 40 -37.61 -6.62 16.76
C ASP A 40 -38.52 -7.86 16.60
N VAL A 41 -38.07 -8.84 15.83
CA VAL A 41 -38.78 -10.06 15.46
C VAL A 41 -37.94 -11.26 15.92
N GLU A 42 -38.57 -12.24 16.56
CA GLU A 42 -37.87 -13.45 16.99
C GLU A 42 -37.20 -14.14 15.79
N PRO A 43 -35.95 -14.66 15.93
CA PRO A 43 -35.21 -15.26 14.83
C PRO A 43 -35.96 -16.37 14.08
N GLN A 44 -36.79 -17.11 14.80
CA GLN A 44 -37.60 -18.23 14.26
C GLN A 44 -38.74 -17.76 13.35
N GLN A 45 -39.15 -16.50 13.46
CA GLN A 45 -40.20 -15.90 12.65
C GLN A 45 -39.64 -15.20 11.41
N ILE A 46 -38.32 -15.14 11.23
CA ILE A 46 -37.72 -14.42 10.11
C ILE A 46 -37.72 -15.30 8.87
N ILE A 47 -38.63 -15.02 7.93
CA ILE A 47 -38.68 -15.67 6.61
C ILE A 47 -38.62 -14.57 5.55
N PHE A 48 -37.42 -14.33 5.02
CA PHE A 48 -37.20 -13.29 4.02
C PHE A 48 -37.38 -13.76 2.60
N VAL A 49 -38.16 -13.01 1.84
CA VAL A 49 -38.31 -13.17 0.38
C VAL A 49 -37.78 -11.93 -0.32
N PRO A 50 -36.92 -12.08 -1.36
CA PRO A 50 -36.48 -10.95 -2.16
C PRO A 50 -37.64 -10.17 -2.78
N ALA A 51 -37.76 -8.88 -2.43
CA ALA A 51 -38.72 -7.95 -3.03
C ALA A 51 -38.11 -7.28 -4.27
N LEU A 52 -37.80 -8.07 -5.30
CA LEU A 52 -37.03 -7.69 -6.49
C LEU A 52 -37.55 -6.47 -7.28
N LYS A 53 -38.80 -6.05 -7.05
CA LYS A 53 -39.41 -4.87 -7.71
C LYS A 53 -39.36 -3.59 -6.87
N MET A 54 -38.97 -3.66 -5.59
CA MET A 54 -39.07 -2.53 -4.65
C MET A 54 -37.70 -1.91 -4.28
N GLY A 55 -36.59 -2.60 -4.58
CA GLY A 55 -35.23 -2.08 -4.35
C GLY A 55 -34.16 -3.15 -4.61
N LYS A 56 -32.88 -2.76 -4.61
CA LYS A 56 -31.76 -3.68 -4.87
C LYS A 56 -31.50 -4.67 -3.72
N ALA A 57 -31.86 -4.32 -2.47
CA ALA A 57 -31.61 -5.13 -1.27
C ALA A 57 -32.82 -5.20 -0.31
N THR A 58 -34.03 -5.05 -0.86
CA THR A 58 -35.27 -5.04 -0.09
C THR A 58 -35.83 -6.45 0.04
N VAL A 59 -36.21 -6.82 1.26
CA VAL A 59 -36.77 -8.14 1.59
C VAL A 59 -38.14 -7.98 2.23
N LEU A 60 -39.07 -8.86 1.91
CA LEU A 60 -40.34 -8.97 2.60
C LEU A 60 -40.20 -10.06 3.66
N ASN A 61 -40.47 -9.73 4.92
CA ASN A 61 -40.68 -10.75 5.93
C ASN A 61 -42.08 -11.33 5.75
N ILE A 62 -42.20 -12.60 5.39
CA ILE A 62 -43.52 -13.21 5.12
C ILE A 62 -44.39 -13.23 6.38
N THR A 63 -43.77 -13.40 7.56
CA THR A 63 -44.50 -13.56 8.82
C THR A 63 -45.09 -12.25 9.34
N SER A 64 -44.32 -11.15 9.28
CA SER A 64 -44.81 -9.81 9.68
C SER A 64 -45.40 -9.01 8.53
N LEU A 65 -45.20 -9.43 7.26
CA LEU A 65 -45.50 -8.68 6.03
C LEU A 65 -44.79 -7.32 5.95
N GLU A 66 -43.75 -7.12 6.77
CA GLU A 66 -42.96 -5.90 6.75
C GLU A 66 -41.91 -5.95 5.65
N VAL A 67 -41.69 -4.79 5.05
CA VAL A 67 -40.66 -4.57 4.05
C VAL A 67 -39.42 -4.05 4.78
N ILE A 68 -38.32 -4.80 4.70
CA ILE A 68 -37.07 -4.52 5.39
C ILE A 68 -35.98 -4.28 4.33
N ASP A 69 -35.26 -3.18 4.45
CA ASP A 69 -34.10 -2.90 3.61
C ASP A 69 -32.84 -3.41 4.29
N LEU A 70 -32.29 -4.51 3.77
CA LEU A 70 -31.04 -5.06 4.27
C LEU A 70 -29.88 -4.25 3.70
N THR A 71 -29.42 -3.25 4.47
CA THR A 71 -28.29 -2.41 4.09
C THR A 71 -27.17 -2.51 5.13
N VAL A 72 -25.94 -2.51 4.62
CA VAL A 72 -24.74 -2.49 5.46
C VAL A 72 -24.27 -1.05 5.52
N THR A 73 -24.36 -0.45 6.71
CA THR A 73 -24.02 0.95 6.90
C THR A 73 -22.54 1.12 7.22
N ILE A 74 -21.97 2.28 6.88
CA ILE A 74 -20.57 2.59 7.21
C ILE A 74 -20.34 2.53 8.73
N PRO A 75 -21.20 3.09 9.60
CA PRO A 75 -21.06 2.96 11.05
C PRO A 75 -20.97 1.51 11.55
N GLN A 76 -21.75 0.57 10.98
CA GLN A 76 -21.65 -0.85 11.33
C GLN A 76 -20.29 -1.44 10.95
N LEU A 77 -19.75 -1.09 9.78
CA LEU A 77 -18.41 -1.49 9.35
C LEU A 77 -17.34 -0.90 10.28
N LEU A 78 -17.48 0.37 10.64
CA LEU A 78 -16.57 1.05 11.56
C LEU A 78 -16.54 0.38 12.93
N GLN A 79 -17.71 0.08 13.48
CA GLN A 79 -17.85 -0.61 14.75
C GLN A 79 -17.29 -2.04 14.69
N THR A 80 -17.60 -2.78 13.63
CA THR A 80 -17.10 -4.15 13.44
C THR A 80 -15.58 -4.19 13.36
N PHE A 81 -14.98 -3.21 12.69
CA PHE A 81 -13.53 -3.10 12.57
C PHE A 81 -12.86 -2.69 13.89
N LYS A 82 -13.49 -1.80 14.68
CA LYS A 82 -13.00 -1.38 16.00
C LYS A 82 -13.13 -2.49 17.04
N ASN A 83 -14.15 -3.33 16.92
CA ASN A 83 -14.29 -4.54 17.72
C ASN A 83 -13.14 -5.53 17.41
N ASN A 84 -12.82 -6.44 18.35
CA ASN A 84 -11.74 -7.44 18.21
C ASN A 84 -12.08 -8.54 17.18
N THR A 85 -12.32 -8.14 15.93
CA THR A 85 -12.46 -9.03 14.78
C THR A 85 -11.11 -9.45 14.23
N THR A 86 -11.10 -10.51 13.44
CA THR A 86 -9.90 -11.08 12.83
C THR A 86 -9.26 -10.11 11.82
N LEU A 87 -7.97 -10.29 11.55
CA LEU A 87 -7.23 -9.43 10.64
C LEU A 87 -7.82 -9.46 9.24
N GLU A 88 -8.22 -10.64 8.77
CA GLU A 88 -8.81 -10.89 7.46
C GLU A 88 -10.08 -10.05 7.28
N ASN A 89 -10.98 -10.06 8.27
CA ASN A 89 -12.20 -9.27 8.23
C ASN A 89 -11.90 -7.75 8.21
N LYS A 90 -10.89 -7.31 8.98
CA LYS A 90 -10.42 -5.91 8.96
C LYS A 90 -9.87 -5.52 7.59
N LEU A 91 -9.07 -6.38 6.97
CA LEU A 91 -8.53 -6.15 5.62
C LEU A 91 -9.66 -6.07 4.58
N SER A 92 -10.68 -6.93 4.67
CA SER A 92 -11.83 -6.92 3.77
C SER A 92 -12.67 -5.64 3.91
N ILE A 93 -12.89 -5.17 5.14
CA ILE A 93 -13.56 -3.88 5.39
C ILE A 93 -12.74 -2.72 4.80
N MET A 94 -11.42 -2.70 5.03
CA MET A 94 -10.54 -1.67 4.47
C MET A 94 -10.57 -1.67 2.93
N HIS A 95 -10.49 -2.85 2.33
CA HIS A 95 -10.59 -3.05 0.89
C HIS A 95 -11.91 -2.50 0.33
N TYR A 96 -13.02 -2.88 0.96
CA TYR A 96 -14.35 -2.46 0.55
C TYR A 96 -14.50 -0.93 0.56
N LEU A 97 -14.03 -0.27 1.62
CA LEU A 97 -14.07 1.19 1.71
C LEU A 97 -13.23 1.87 0.62
N LEU A 98 -12.01 1.37 0.37
CA LEU A 98 -11.09 1.98 -0.59
C LEU A 98 -11.48 1.72 -2.05
N VAL A 99 -11.85 0.49 -2.39
CA VAL A 99 -12.00 0.01 -3.77
C VAL A 99 -13.46 0.05 -4.23
N HIS A 100 -14.41 -0.35 -3.39
CA HIS A 100 -15.82 -0.50 -3.79
C HIS A 100 -16.63 0.75 -3.46
N ARG A 101 -16.51 1.27 -2.23
CA ARG A 101 -17.21 2.50 -1.80
C ARG A 101 -16.48 3.79 -2.19
N ASN A 102 -15.16 3.72 -2.36
CA ASN A 102 -14.31 4.90 -2.58
C ASN A 102 -14.48 5.95 -1.45
N ASP A 103 -14.61 5.47 -0.21
CA ASP A 103 -14.69 6.30 1.00
C ASP A 103 -13.33 6.31 1.70
N MET A 104 -12.48 7.25 1.28
CA MET A 104 -11.15 7.45 1.87
C MET A 104 -11.23 7.98 3.30
N GLU A 105 -12.26 8.75 3.65
CA GLU A 105 -12.39 9.36 4.98
C GLU A 105 -12.67 8.30 6.04
N ALA A 106 -13.63 7.40 5.77
CA ALA A 106 -13.89 6.26 6.63
C ALA A 106 -12.67 5.33 6.75
N ALA A 107 -11.95 5.07 5.65
CA ALA A 107 -10.74 4.26 5.67
C ALA A 107 -9.63 4.88 6.54
N MET A 108 -9.45 6.21 6.46
CA MET A 108 -8.51 6.94 7.32
C MET A 108 -8.90 6.88 8.79
N GLU A 109 -10.17 7.09 9.12
CA GLU A 109 -10.66 7.01 10.49
C GLU A 109 -10.35 5.63 11.10
N LEU A 110 -10.68 4.56 10.37
CA LEU A 110 -10.38 3.19 10.80
C LEU A 110 -8.90 2.99 11.03
N PHE A 111 -8.10 3.42 10.06
CA PHE A 111 -6.66 3.24 10.13
C PHE A 111 -6.07 3.98 11.34
N THR A 112 -6.47 5.24 11.58
CA THR A 112 -6.04 6.02 12.75
C THR A 112 -6.49 5.41 14.07
N SER A 113 -7.71 4.86 14.15
CA SER A 113 -8.20 4.21 15.38
C SER A 113 -7.38 3.00 15.83
N GLN A 114 -6.68 2.33 14.90
CA GLN A 114 -5.82 1.18 15.22
C GLN A 114 -4.39 1.58 15.57
N ILE A 115 -3.98 2.81 15.26
CA ILE A 115 -2.66 3.31 15.63
C ILE A 115 -2.55 3.44 17.16
N ASP A 116 -3.65 3.82 17.82
CA ASP A 116 -3.73 3.91 19.28
C ASP A 116 -3.62 2.53 19.95
N THR A 117 -4.01 1.44 19.25
CA THR A 117 -3.66 0.08 19.64
C THR A 117 -2.23 -0.23 19.22
N LEU A 118 -1.30 0.40 19.95
CA LEU A 118 0.10 0.72 19.60
C LEU A 118 0.93 -0.35 18.87
N ILE A 119 0.61 -1.64 18.95
CA ILE A 119 1.38 -2.71 18.30
C ILE A 119 0.44 -3.84 17.85
N PHE A 120 -0.58 -3.51 17.05
CA PHE A 120 -1.36 -4.53 16.37
C PHE A 120 -0.46 -5.31 15.39
N GLY A 121 -0.32 -6.62 15.60
CA GLY A 121 0.53 -7.49 14.76
C GLY A 121 0.17 -7.46 13.26
N GLY A 122 -1.06 -7.07 12.93
CA GLY A 122 -1.56 -6.93 11.57
C GLY A 122 -1.42 -5.54 10.94
N LEU A 123 -0.80 -4.55 11.62
CA LEU A 123 -0.65 -3.20 11.09
C LEU A 123 0.11 -3.16 9.74
N PRO A 124 1.22 -3.91 9.55
CA PRO A 124 1.87 -3.96 8.23
C PRO A 124 0.95 -4.46 7.12
N GLN A 125 0.07 -5.42 7.39
CA GLN A 125 -0.90 -5.94 6.44
C GLN A 125 -1.96 -4.87 6.10
N LEU A 126 -2.47 -4.15 7.10
CA LEU A 126 -3.37 -3.02 6.88
C LEU A 126 -2.73 -1.91 6.05
N ILE A 127 -1.44 -1.59 6.31
CA ILE A 127 -0.68 -0.62 5.51
C ILE A 127 -0.58 -1.07 4.06
N LYS A 128 -0.24 -2.34 3.82
CA LYS A 128 -0.13 -2.87 2.45
C LYS A 128 -1.48 -2.84 1.72
N GLU A 129 -2.56 -3.25 2.37
CA GLU A 129 -3.90 -3.20 1.79
C GLU A 129 -4.34 -1.78 1.48
N PHE A 130 -4.08 -0.84 2.40
CA PHE A 130 -4.35 0.57 2.19
C PHE A 130 -3.61 1.09 0.96
N LEU A 131 -2.29 0.87 0.88
CA LEU A 131 -1.45 1.35 -0.21
C LEU A 131 -1.85 0.77 -1.57
N ILE A 132 -2.11 -0.55 -1.65
CA ILE A 132 -2.50 -1.22 -2.89
C ILE A 132 -3.92 -0.82 -3.31
N GLY A 133 -4.89 -0.88 -2.40
CA GLY A 133 -6.29 -0.56 -2.68
C GLY A 133 -6.50 0.90 -3.07
N SER A 134 -5.88 1.84 -2.34
CA SER A 134 -5.96 3.28 -2.65
C SER A 134 -5.28 3.63 -3.99
N SER A 135 -4.13 3.01 -4.30
CA SER A 135 -3.43 3.23 -5.58
C SER A 135 -4.27 2.72 -6.75
N TYR A 136 -4.86 1.53 -6.61
CA TYR A 136 -5.77 0.96 -7.60
C TYR A 136 -7.00 1.85 -7.82
N SER A 137 -7.67 2.26 -6.73
CA SER A 137 -8.89 3.07 -6.79
C SER A 137 -8.64 4.43 -7.45
N THR A 138 -7.51 5.07 -7.12
CA THR A 138 -7.09 6.34 -7.73
C THR A 138 -6.89 6.20 -9.24
N VAL A 139 -6.23 5.13 -9.67
CA VAL A 139 -5.99 4.87 -11.09
C VAL A 139 -7.29 4.53 -11.82
N ARG A 140 -8.18 3.75 -11.21
CA ARG A 140 -9.50 3.42 -11.76
C ARG A 140 -10.32 4.65 -12.11
N ARG A 141 -10.34 5.64 -11.23
CA ARG A 141 -11.11 6.86 -11.41
C ARG A 141 -10.58 7.73 -12.56
N ASN A 142 -9.27 7.72 -12.75
CA ASN A 142 -8.62 8.69 -13.64
C ASN A 142 -8.35 8.12 -15.04
N LEU A 143 -8.42 6.79 -15.24
CA LEU A 143 -8.09 6.13 -16.50
C LEU A 143 -9.08 6.45 -17.64
N PRO A 144 -8.60 6.61 -18.89
CA PRO A 144 -9.46 6.69 -20.07
C PRO A 144 -10.24 5.37 -20.27
N SER A 145 -11.45 5.45 -20.82
CA SER A 145 -12.31 4.30 -21.13
C SER A 145 -11.58 3.22 -21.94
N ASP A 146 -10.70 3.65 -22.84
CA ASP A 146 -10.03 2.79 -23.81
C ASP A 146 -8.93 1.93 -23.19
N ALA A 147 -8.43 2.33 -22.01
CA ALA A 147 -7.42 1.60 -21.24
C ALA A 147 -8.02 0.79 -20.07
N SER A 148 -9.35 0.80 -19.90
CA SER A 148 -10.06 0.14 -18.79
C SER A 148 -9.76 -1.35 -18.66
N GLN A 149 -9.50 -2.05 -19.76
CA GLN A 149 -9.20 -3.49 -19.74
C GLN A 149 -7.87 -3.82 -19.05
N LEU A 150 -6.90 -2.89 -19.07
CA LEU A 150 -5.59 -3.08 -18.45
C LEU A 150 -5.66 -2.97 -16.93
N ILE A 151 -6.71 -2.33 -16.38
CA ILE A 151 -6.86 -2.18 -14.94
C ILE A 151 -6.98 -3.51 -14.21
N ASN A 152 -7.59 -4.50 -14.86
CA ASN A 152 -7.81 -5.82 -14.29
C ASN A 152 -6.50 -6.57 -14.01
N LEU A 153 -5.40 -6.15 -14.65
CA LEU A 153 -4.06 -6.70 -14.47
C LEU A 153 -3.29 -6.04 -13.31
N LEU A 154 -3.81 -4.94 -12.74
CA LEU A 154 -3.16 -4.24 -11.64
C LEU A 154 -3.42 -4.94 -10.30
N PRO A 155 -2.50 -4.81 -9.33
CA PRO A 155 -2.73 -5.26 -7.96
C PRO A 155 -3.87 -4.46 -7.35
N ILE A 156 -4.76 -5.15 -6.62
CA ILE A 156 -5.99 -4.56 -6.05
C ILE A 156 -6.18 -4.90 -4.57
N THR A 157 -5.69 -6.06 -4.13
CA THR A 157 -5.69 -6.50 -2.75
C THR A 157 -4.42 -7.31 -2.46
N THR A 158 -4.08 -7.40 -1.19
CA THR A 158 -3.02 -8.24 -0.64
C THR A 158 -3.53 -9.57 -0.13
N GLN A 159 -4.86 -9.74 -0.04
CA GLN A 159 -5.46 -10.95 0.50
C GLN A 159 -5.24 -12.14 -0.43
N PRO A 160 -4.87 -13.32 0.12
CA PRO A 160 -4.73 -14.53 -0.65
C PRO A 160 -6.09 -15.06 -1.11
N THR A 161 -6.09 -15.85 -2.16
CA THR A 161 -7.30 -16.37 -2.80
C THR A 161 -7.46 -17.85 -2.47
N GLY A 162 -8.69 -18.31 -2.19
CA GLY A 162 -8.96 -19.70 -1.83
C GLY A 162 -8.47 -20.14 -0.45
N CYS A 163 -8.33 -19.21 0.51
CA CYS A 163 -8.01 -19.55 1.89
C CYS A 163 -9.28 -19.64 2.73
N ASP A 164 -9.34 -20.63 3.62
CA ASP A 164 -10.38 -20.71 4.62
C ASP A 164 -10.20 -19.57 5.64
N ILE A 165 -11.29 -18.84 5.89
CA ILE A 165 -11.33 -17.71 6.80
C ILE A 165 -12.22 -18.07 7.98
N GLU A 166 -11.65 -18.07 9.18
CA GLU A 166 -12.41 -18.20 10.42
C GLU A 166 -12.56 -16.84 11.07
N ILE A 167 -13.80 -16.43 11.32
CA ILE A 167 -14.11 -15.14 11.94
C ILE A 167 -14.88 -15.41 13.22
N LYS A 168 -14.32 -14.95 14.34
CA LYS A 168 -15.03 -14.95 15.62
C LYS A 168 -15.90 -13.70 15.72
N ILE A 169 -17.21 -13.90 15.87
CA ILE A 169 -18.18 -12.83 16.10
C ILE A 169 -18.98 -13.19 17.33
N ASN A 170 -18.90 -12.35 18.36
CA ASN A 170 -19.48 -12.61 19.67
C ASN A 170 -18.98 -13.97 20.20
N ASP A 171 -19.89 -14.90 20.51
CA ASP A 171 -19.60 -16.26 20.95
C ASP A 171 -19.56 -17.29 19.81
N ASN A 172 -19.82 -16.86 18.57
CA ASN A 172 -19.87 -17.74 17.41
C ASN A 172 -18.56 -17.69 16.61
N VAL A 173 -18.16 -18.83 16.06
CA VAL A 173 -17.08 -18.93 15.08
C VAL A 173 -17.70 -19.25 13.73
N ILE A 174 -17.44 -18.38 12.76
CA ILE A 174 -17.97 -18.49 11.41
C ILE A 174 -16.81 -18.84 10.49
N SER A 175 -16.84 -20.02 9.88
CA SER A 175 -15.88 -20.47 8.89
C SER A 175 -16.41 -20.22 7.48
N LEU A 176 -15.61 -19.58 6.65
CA LEU A 176 -15.86 -19.41 5.22
C LEU A 176 -14.77 -20.11 4.44
N SER A 177 -15.14 -21.12 3.65
CA SER A 177 -14.24 -21.85 2.77
C SER A 177 -14.55 -21.54 1.31
N GLN A 178 -13.51 -21.49 0.48
CA GLN A 178 -13.63 -21.18 -0.94
C GLN A 178 -12.91 -22.24 -1.77
N ASP A 179 -13.67 -23.01 -2.53
CA ASP A 179 -13.14 -24.01 -3.44
C ASP A 179 -13.40 -23.65 -4.90
N ALA A 180 -12.35 -23.81 -5.71
CA ALA A 180 -12.47 -23.71 -7.16
C ALA A 180 -13.14 -24.99 -7.72
N LEU A 181 -14.29 -24.83 -8.39
CA LEU A 181 -14.98 -25.93 -9.04
C LEU A 181 -14.43 -26.15 -10.45
N TRP A 182 -13.46 -27.06 -10.58
CA TRP A 182 -12.74 -27.30 -11.85
C TRP A 182 -13.55 -28.07 -12.92
N ASN A 183 -14.69 -28.67 -12.56
CA ASN A 183 -15.53 -29.49 -13.45
C ASN A 183 -17.02 -29.43 -13.07
N ALA A 184 -17.58 -28.23 -12.89
CA ALA A 184 -19.02 -28.12 -12.67
C ALA A 184 -19.76 -28.27 -14.01
N SER A 185 -20.01 -29.51 -14.44
CA SER A 185 -21.15 -29.85 -15.31
C SER A 185 -22.49 -29.75 -14.55
N MET A 186 -22.56 -28.88 -13.55
CA MET A 186 -23.82 -28.56 -12.88
C MET A 186 -24.55 -27.56 -13.75
N MET A 187 -25.64 -28.01 -14.35
CA MET A 187 -26.64 -27.13 -14.91
C MET A 187 -27.24 -26.34 -13.73
N LEU A 188 -26.70 -25.16 -13.44
CA LEU A 188 -27.23 -24.20 -12.45
C LEU A 188 -28.51 -23.56 -12.99
N LEU A 189 -29.51 -24.37 -13.35
CA LEU A 189 -30.87 -23.85 -13.42
C LEU A 189 -31.32 -23.67 -11.99
N SER A 190 -31.45 -22.41 -11.59
CA SER A 190 -32.09 -22.12 -10.33
C SER A 190 -33.53 -22.66 -10.31
N PRO A 191 -34.12 -22.91 -9.13
CA PRO A 191 -35.52 -23.31 -9.03
C PRO A 191 -36.46 -22.39 -9.81
N GLN A 192 -36.16 -21.08 -9.88
CA GLN A 192 -36.93 -20.12 -10.65
C GLN A 192 -36.74 -20.25 -12.16
N GLN A 193 -35.54 -20.58 -12.65
CA GLN A 193 -35.29 -20.85 -14.06
C GLN A 193 -35.95 -22.14 -14.55
N ARG A 194 -36.10 -23.15 -13.68
CA ARG A 194 -36.89 -24.35 -13.99
C ARG A 194 -38.37 -24.03 -14.21
N LEU A 195 -38.88 -23.01 -13.51
CA LEU A 195 -40.27 -22.54 -13.62
C LEU A 195 -40.44 -21.50 -14.74
N VAL A 196 -39.41 -20.69 -15.02
CA VAL A 196 -39.42 -19.61 -16.02
C VAL A 196 -38.11 -19.66 -16.84
N PRO A 197 -38.09 -20.34 -18.00
CA PRO A 197 -36.86 -20.65 -18.75
C PRO A 197 -36.06 -19.42 -19.24
N TYR A 198 -36.69 -18.25 -19.34
CA TYR A 198 -36.08 -17.04 -19.91
C TYR A 198 -35.63 -16.02 -18.86
N ARG A 199 -35.79 -16.31 -17.56
CA ARG A 199 -35.39 -15.38 -16.50
C ARG A 199 -33.94 -15.66 -16.09
N ALA A 200 -33.01 -14.77 -16.44
CA ALA A 200 -31.63 -14.86 -15.96
C ALA A 200 -31.59 -14.68 -14.42
N ASP A 201 -31.23 -15.74 -13.69
CA ASP A 201 -31.08 -15.69 -12.24
C ASP A 201 -29.66 -15.22 -11.83
N ILE A 202 -29.54 -14.74 -10.59
CA ILE A 202 -28.29 -14.31 -9.96
C ILE A 202 -27.21 -15.37 -10.07
N TRP A 203 -27.55 -16.66 -9.95
CA TRP A 203 -26.60 -17.76 -10.04
C TRP A 203 -26.06 -17.97 -11.46
N THR A 204 -26.91 -17.91 -12.48
CA THR A 204 -26.47 -17.91 -13.89
C THR A 204 -25.63 -16.69 -14.22
N LYS A 205 -26.02 -15.49 -13.76
CA LYS A 205 -25.22 -14.28 -13.95
C LYS A 205 -23.86 -14.40 -13.27
N LEU A 206 -23.84 -14.85 -12.02
CA LEU A 206 -22.62 -15.10 -11.26
C LEU A 206 -21.74 -16.13 -11.96
N TRP A 207 -22.32 -17.24 -12.42
CA TRP A 207 -21.62 -18.29 -13.14
C TRP A 207 -21.00 -17.79 -14.44
N ASP A 208 -21.75 -17.06 -15.27
CA ASP A 208 -21.22 -16.44 -16.49
C ASP A 208 -20.11 -15.43 -16.17
N HIS A 209 -20.24 -14.68 -15.08
CA HIS A 209 -19.20 -13.77 -14.60
C HIS A 209 -17.96 -14.50 -14.10
N LEU A 210 -18.13 -15.58 -13.33
CA LEU A 210 -17.06 -16.41 -12.78
C LEU A 210 -16.34 -17.21 -13.88
N ILE A 211 -17.03 -17.67 -14.91
CA ILE A 211 -16.38 -18.32 -16.08
C ILE A 211 -15.57 -17.30 -16.88
N LYS A 212 -16.11 -16.09 -17.07
CA LYS A 212 -15.36 -15.00 -17.70
C LYS A 212 -14.15 -14.62 -16.85
N SER A 213 -14.26 -14.68 -15.53
CA SER A 213 -13.16 -14.37 -14.60
C SER A 213 -12.18 -15.52 -14.36
N ALA A 214 -12.58 -16.79 -14.49
CA ALA A 214 -11.66 -17.93 -14.42
C ALA A 214 -10.65 -17.94 -15.58
N LYS A 215 -10.99 -17.23 -16.68
CA LYS A 215 -10.07 -16.95 -17.79
C LYS A 215 -9.23 -15.68 -17.56
N LEU A 216 -9.36 -14.98 -16.43
CA LEU A 216 -8.59 -13.76 -16.19
C LEU A 216 -7.11 -14.08 -16.10
N LYS A 217 -6.35 -13.18 -16.73
CA LYS A 217 -4.90 -13.14 -16.72
C LYS A 217 -4.39 -12.87 -15.32
N GLN A 218 -3.25 -13.45 -15.00
CA GLN A 218 -2.60 -13.26 -13.71
C GLN A 218 -2.37 -11.76 -13.44
N LYS A 219 -2.82 -11.28 -12.27
CA LYS A 219 -2.55 -9.91 -11.83
C LYS A 219 -1.06 -9.73 -11.54
N PHE A 220 -0.58 -8.50 -11.71
CA PHE A 220 0.78 -8.12 -11.35
C PHE A 220 0.99 -8.35 -9.85
N LYS A 221 2.15 -8.93 -9.49
CA LYS A 221 2.51 -9.16 -8.10
C LYS A 221 3.67 -8.25 -7.72
N PRO A 222 3.52 -7.35 -6.73
CA PRO A 222 4.60 -6.47 -6.28
C PRO A 222 5.88 -7.21 -5.86
N ALA A 223 5.76 -8.46 -5.40
CA ALA A 223 6.90 -9.33 -5.07
C ALA A 223 7.92 -9.47 -6.24
N GLN A 224 7.45 -9.41 -7.49
CA GLN A 224 8.34 -9.45 -8.67
C GLN A 224 9.31 -8.27 -8.68
N VAL A 225 8.85 -7.09 -8.25
CA VAL A 225 9.68 -5.88 -8.15
C VAL A 225 10.64 -5.99 -6.99
N VAL A 226 10.19 -6.49 -5.84
CA VAL A 226 11.02 -6.68 -4.64
C VAL A 226 12.24 -7.55 -4.96
N GLU A 227 12.06 -8.66 -5.66
CA GLU A 227 13.16 -9.54 -6.07
C GLU A 227 14.20 -8.82 -6.95
N LYS A 228 13.74 -7.97 -7.88
CA LYS A 228 14.63 -7.16 -8.74
C LYS A 228 15.34 -6.05 -7.97
N LEU A 229 14.66 -5.42 -7.02
CA LEU A 229 15.23 -4.39 -6.17
C LEU A 229 16.29 -4.96 -5.23
N LEU A 230 16.09 -6.16 -4.70
CA LEU A 230 17.08 -6.83 -3.84
C LEU A 230 18.44 -6.97 -4.53
N VAL A 231 18.45 -7.34 -5.82
CA VAL A 231 19.70 -7.45 -6.59
C VAL A 231 20.21 -6.09 -7.04
N SER A 232 19.33 -5.22 -7.55
CA SER A 232 19.75 -3.95 -8.15
C SER A 232 20.21 -2.91 -7.13
N LEU A 233 19.59 -2.83 -5.94
CA LEU A 233 19.97 -1.87 -4.89
C LEU A 233 21.34 -2.19 -4.29
N VAL A 234 21.74 -3.46 -4.22
CA VAL A 234 23.10 -3.85 -3.80
C VAL A 234 24.16 -3.30 -4.75
N CYS A 235 23.83 -3.24 -6.05
CA CYS A 235 24.71 -2.69 -7.08
C CYS A 235 24.51 -1.19 -7.29
N TYR A 236 23.49 -0.59 -6.68
CA TYR A 236 23.13 0.81 -6.86
C TYR A 236 24.05 1.70 -6.04
N GLN A 237 25.01 2.33 -6.71
CA GLN A 237 25.90 3.33 -6.13
C GLN A 237 25.52 4.72 -6.68
N PRO A 238 24.56 5.43 -6.05
CA PRO A 238 24.10 6.72 -6.54
C PRO A 238 25.25 7.75 -6.61
N GLU A 239 26.27 7.61 -5.75
CA GLU A 239 27.44 8.50 -5.78
C GLU A 239 28.40 8.23 -6.94
N ALA A 240 28.39 7.03 -7.52
CA ALA A 240 29.14 6.72 -8.74
C ALA A 240 28.42 7.27 -9.99
N LEU A 241 27.08 7.21 -9.98
CA LEU A 241 26.23 7.70 -11.07
C LEU A 241 26.14 9.22 -11.14
N SER A 242 26.33 9.92 -10.01
CA SER A 242 26.37 11.39 -9.95
C SER A 242 27.48 12.05 -10.80
N ARG A 243 28.48 11.27 -11.24
CA ARG A 243 29.59 11.75 -12.08
C ARG A 243 29.48 11.36 -13.55
N SER A 244 28.59 10.43 -13.89
CA SER A 244 28.39 9.99 -15.27
C SER A 244 27.07 10.55 -15.78
N SER A 245 27.14 11.67 -16.50
CA SER A 245 26.06 12.03 -17.43
C SER A 245 25.91 10.86 -18.40
N THR A 246 24.83 10.09 -18.30
CA THR A 246 24.51 9.09 -19.31
C THR A 246 24.37 9.81 -20.65
N PRO A 247 25.06 9.34 -21.72
CA PRO A 247 24.85 9.90 -23.04
C PRO A 247 23.38 9.68 -23.41
N LEU A 248 22.68 10.77 -23.68
CA LEU A 248 21.27 10.79 -24.07
C LEU A 248 21.10 9.96 -25.34
N SER A 249 20.33 8.87 -25.27
CA SER A 249 19.81 8.23 -26.47
C SER A 249 18.93 9.23 -27.24
N PRO A 250 19.03 9.29 -28.58
CA PRO A 250 18.26 10.24 -29.38
C PRO A 250 16.78 9.85 -29.33
N GLY A 251 16.04 10.47 -28.41
CA GLY A 251 14.62 10.18 -28.16
C GLY A 251 14.10 10.67 -26.81
N SER A 252 14.99 10.91 -25.83
CA SER A 252 14.59 11.44 -24.50
C SER A 252 15.06 12.88 -24.32
N ALA A 253 14.33 13.82 -24.94
CA ALA A 253 14.40 15.23 -24.57
C ALA A 253 13.46 15.48 -23.38
N LEU A 254 13.80 14.98 -22.19
CA LEU A 254 13.19 15.37 -20.91
C LEU A 254 14.19 15.02 -19.80
N GLY A 255 14.67 16.03 -19.07
CA GLY A 255 15.67 15.84 -18.01
C GLY A 255 15.15 14.97 -16.87
N SER A 256 16.02 14.23 -16.20
CA SER A 256 15.68 13.34 -15.08
C SER A 256 14.95 14.03 -13.92
N SER A 257 15.11 15.34 -13.76
CA SER A 257 14.39 16.13 -12.76
C SER A 257 12.97 16.55 -13.19
N SER A 258 12.65 16.55 -14.49
CA SER A 258 11.32 16.94 -14.97
C SER A 258 10.34 15.77 -14.96
N THR A 259 10.78 14.53 -15.12
CA THR A 259 9.88 13.36 -15.20
C THR A 259 9.07 13.10 -13.94
N ILE A 260 9.58 13.38 -12.73
CA ILE A 260 8.82 13.19 -11.47
C ILE A 260 7.87 14.36 -11.20
N SER A 261 8.31 15.60 -11.48
CA SER A 261 7.44 16.76 -11.37
C SER A 261 6.29 16.66 -12.38
N ASP A 262 6.58 16.20 -13.59
CA ASP A 262 5.57 15.89 -14.61
C ASP A 262 4.68 14.72 -14.18
N LEU A 263 5.22 13.66 -13.56
CA LEU A 263 4.45 12.53 -13.00
C LEU A 263 3.43 13.00 -11.95
N SER A 264 3.83 13.90 -11.05
CA SER A 264 2.96 14.52 -10.05
C SER A 264 1.96 15.52 -10.64
N SER A 265 2.27 16.11 -11.81
CA SER A 265 1.36 16.99 -12.53
C SER A 265 0.30 16.25 -13.35
N MET A 266 0.56 14.98 -13.71
CA MET A 266 -0.38 14.13 -14.46
C MET A 266 -1.49 13.53 -13.60
N SER A 267 -1.31 13.44 -12.28
CA SER A 267 -2.39 13.13 -11.33
C SER A 267 -3.08 14.41 -10.87
N GLN A 268 -3.76 15.12 -11.79
CA GLN A 268 -4.63 16.25 -11.45
C GLN A 268 -5.84 15.76 -10.61
N CYS A 269 -5.61 15.52 -9.33
CA CYS A 269 -6.60 15.56 -8.27
C CYS A 269 -6.12 16.61 -7.27
N SER A 270 -6.73 17.79 -7.36
CA SER A 270 -6.69 18.92 -6.43
C SER A 270 -6.02 18.64 -5.07
N ARG A 271 -4.79 19.14 -4.86
CA ARG A 271 -4.27 19.54 -3.53
C ARG A 271 -2.86 20.15 -3.62
N LYS A 272 -2.77 21.41 -4.07
CA LYS A 272 -1.58 22.27 -3.85
C LYS A 272 -1.21 22.42 -2.35
N SER A 273 -2.07 22.01 -1.41
CA SER A 273 -1.81 22.05 0.03
C SER A 273 -1.08 20.82 0.60
N GLN A 274 -0.70 19.82 -0.21
CA GLN A 274 -0.04 18.60 0.27
C GLN A 274 1.50 18.64 0.26
N ILE A 275 2.11 19.64 -0.38
CA ILE A 275 3.57 19.81 -0.42
C ILE A 275 4.13 20.07 0.99
N ASP A 276 3.33 20.65 1.89
CA ASP A 276 3.71 20.93 3.28
C ASP A 276 3.19 19.93 4.32
N ALA A 277 2.60 18.81 3.88
CA ALA A 277 1.89 17.91 4.78
C ALA A 277 2.80 16.96 5.59
N LEU A 278 4.07 16.79 5.21
CA LEU A 278 4.99 15.87 5.88
C LEU A 278 5.81 16.59 6.98
N PRO A 279 6.22 15.87 8.05
CA PRO A 279 7.03 16.42 9.14
C PRO A 279 8.49 16.64 8.75
N PHE A 280 8.86 16.48 7.48
CA PHE A 280 10.19 16.69 6.93
C PHE A 280 10.11 17.33 5.56
N TYR A 281 11.23 17.91 5.13
CA TYR A 281 11.36 18.50 3.81
C TYR A 281 11.68 17.42 2.77
N GLU A 282 10.94 17.45 1.67
CA GLU A 282 11.19 16.58 0.53
C GLU A 282 12.26 17.19 -0.36
N ILE A 283 13.49 17.18 0.15
CA ILE A 283 14.66 17.68 -0.56
C ILE A 283 15.70 16.57 -0.56
N GLU A 284 16.28 16.29 -1.72
CA GLU A 284 17.44 15.42 -1.84
C GLU A 284 18.58 16.16 -2.50
N SER A 285 19.78 16.06 -1.91
CA SER A 285 20.98 16.73 -2.42
C SER A 285 21.72 15.94 -3.52
N CYS A 286 21.19 14.77 -3.89
CA CYS A 286 21.81 13.86 -4.86
C CYS A 286 21.04 13.84 -6.17
N THR A 287 21.76 13.74 -7.29
CA THR A 287 21.21 13.72 -8.66
C THR A 287 20.56 12.38 -9.05
N ALA A 288 20.68 11.35 -8.19
CA ALA A 288 20.12 10.02 -8.39
C ALA A 288 19.65 9.49 -7.02
N SER A 289 18.34 9.38 -6.82
CA SER A 289 17.76 8.98 -5.54
C SER A 289 17.41 7.49 -5.49
N LYS A 290 17.33 6.91 -4.29
CA LYS A 290 16.76 5.55 -4.10
C LYS A 290 15.30 5.51 -4.55
N GLN A 291 14.56 6.60 -4.34
CA GLN A 291 13.16 6.72 -4.74
C GLN A 291 12.99 6.61 -6.26
N GLU A 292 13.77 7.37 -7.03
CA GLU A 292 13.78 7.32 -8.51
C GLU A 292 14.08 5.92 -9.02
N HIS A 293 15.06 5.24 -8.41
CA HIS A 293 15.40 3.87 -8.79
C HIS A 293 14.22 2.92 -8.55
N VAL A 294 13.59 2.97 -7.38
CA VAL A 294 12.39 2.16 -7.07
C VAL A 294 11.25 2.45 -8.05
N ILE A 295 10.98 3.72 -8.36
CA ILE A 295 9.98 4.14 -9.34
C ILE A 295 10.29 3.54 -10.73
N SER A 296 11.55 3.64 -11.17
CA SER A 296 11.96 3.17 -12.49
C SER A 296 11.84 1.66 -12.66
N VAL A 297 12.20 0.88 -11.62
CA VAL A 297 12.08 -0.58 -11.64
C VAL A 297 10.60 -1.00 -11.62
N ASN A 298 9.77 -0.38 -10.77
CA ASN A 298 8.33 -0.60 -10.77
C ASN A 298 7.71 -0.33 -12.14
N LEU A 299 8.03 0.83 -12.74
CA LEU A 299 7.50 1.23 -14.04
C LEU A 299 7.90 0.25 -15.15
N ARG A 300 9.16 -0.20 -15.14
CA ARG A 300 9.65 -1.19 -16.09
C ARG A 300 8.95 -2.53 -15.96
N GLU A 301 8.93 -3.12 -14.76
CA GLU A 301 8.37 -4.46 -14.54
C GLU A 301 6.85 -4.47 -14.78
N LEU A 302 6.14 -3.42 -14.33
CA LEU A 302 4.70 -3.28 -14.59
C LEU A 302 4.41 -3.13 -16.09
N SER A 303 5.16 -2.28 -16.79
CA SER A 303 4.99 -2.10 -18.25
C SER A 303 5.22 -3.41 -19.00
N MET A 304 6.27 -4.15 -18.64
CA MET A 304 6.56 -5.45 -19.22
C MET A 304 5.46 -6.47 -18.95
N HIS A 305 4.93 -6.52 -17.73
CA HIS A 305 3.83 -7.40 -17.38
C HIS A 305 2.57 -7.08 -18.19
N LEU A 306 2.19 -5.80 -18.26
CA LEU A 306 1.03 -5.34 -19.04
C LEU A 306 1.18 -5.62 -20.54
N LEU A 307 2.37 -5.44 -21.12
CA LEU A 307 2.67 -5.76 -22.53
C LEU A 307 2.58 -7.27 -22.81
N LYS A 308 3.13 -8.10 -21.93
CA LYS A 308 3.10 -9.57 -22.11
C LYS A 308 1.67 -10.08 -22.07
N GLN A 309 0.91 -9.64 -21.07
CA GLN A 309 -0.49 -10.02 -20.91
C GLN A 309 -1.38 -9.43 -22.01
N SER A 310 -1.09 -8.25 -22.58
CA SER A 310 -1.88 -7.69 -23.68
C SER A 310 -1.65 -8.39 -25.03
N THR A 311 -0.45 -8.94 -25.26
CA THR A 311 -0.06 -9.56 -26.54
C THR A 311 -0.52 -11.02 -26.70
N GLU A 312 -0.70 -11.76 -25.60
CA GLU A 312 -1.26 -13.12 -25.62
C GLU A 312 -2.71 -13.19 -26.16
N ASN A 313 -3.42 -12.05 -26.29
CA ASN A 313 -4.77 -11.97 -26.84
C ASN A 313 -4.88 -12.11 -28.38
N LYS A 314 -3.77 -12.34 -29.10
CA LYS A 314 -3.77 -12.37 -30.58
C LYS A 314 -4.42 -13.60 -31.22
N ILE A 315 -4.88 -14.59 -30.45
CA ILE A 315 -5.41 -15.85 -31.00
C ILE A 315 -6.91 -15.75 -31.39
N SER A 316 -7.65 -14.71 -30.94
CA SER A 316 -9.00 -14.45 -31.44
C SER A 316 -8.94 -13.59 -32.72
N ARG A 317 -9.23 -14.18 -33.88
CA ARG A 317 -9.09 -13.56 -35.22
C ARG A 317 -10.01 -12.35 -35.49
N PHE A 318 -10.79 -11.90 -34.53
CA PHE A 318 -11.72 -10.77 -34.69
C PHE A 318 -11.83 -9.95 -33.40
N GLN A 319 -10.86 -9.06 -33.12
CA GLN A 319 -11.08 -7.87 -32.29
C GLN A 319 -9.95 -6.84 -32.49
N TRP A 320 -10.27 -5.77 -33.20
CA TRP A 320 -9.43 -4.59 -33.46
C TRP A 320 -9.34 -3.64 -32.25
N GLN A 321 -9.10 -4.17 -31.05
CA GLN A 321 -8.78 -3.36 -29.86
C GLN A 321 -7.50 -3.91 -29.20
N SER A 322 -6.42 -3.95 -29.96
CA SER A 322 -5.10 -4.21 -29.39
C SER A 322 -4.70 -2.98 -28.56
N GLN A 323 -4.56 -3.15 -27.25
CA GLN A 323 -4.04 -2.11 -26.36
C GLN A 323 -2.67 -1.68 -26.86
N THR A 324 -2.51 -0.40 -27.22
CA THR A 324 -1.26 0.11 -27.77
C THR A 324 -0.17 0.15 -26.69
N PRO A 325 1.12 0.07 -27.05
CA PRO A 325 2.22 0.30 -26.10
C PRO A 325 2.09 1.64 -25.36
N MET A 326 1.48 2.65 -26.00
CA MET A 326 1.18 3.94 -25.38
C MET A 326 0.14 3.81 -24.25
N HIS A 327 -0.92 3.02 -24.42
CA HIS A 327 -1.89 2.76 -23.35
C HIS A 327 -1.25 2.03 -22.18
N VAL A 328 -0.38 1.06 -22.47
CA VAL A 328 0.36 0.34 -21.42
C VAL A 328 1.25 1.28 -20.63
N HIS A 329 2.04 2.11 -21.32
CA HIS A 329 2.87 3.10 -20.66
C HIS A 329 2.04 4.09 -19.83
N ALA A 330 0.93 4.61 -20.37
CA ALA A 330 0.06 5.53 -19.65
C ALA A 330 -0.52 4.91 -18.35
N VAL A 331 -0.98 3.65 -18.40
CA VAL A 331 -1.50 2.93 -17.23
C VAL A 331 -0.39 2.68 -16.20
N ALA A 332 0.78 2.19 -16.65
CA ALA A 332 1.91 1.91 -15.77
C ALA A 332 2.42 3.18 -15.08
N THR A 333 2.63 4.25 -15.85
CA THR A 333 3.05 5.56 -15.35
C THR A 333 2.07 6.11 -14.30
N ARG A 334 0.75 6.06 -14.58
CA ARG A 334 -0.27 6.51 -13.63
C ARG A 334 -0.33 5.65 -12.37
N TYR A 335 -0.14 4.35 -12.48
CA TYR A 335 -0.12 3.46 -11.32
C TYR A 335 1.09 3.72 -10.44
N VAL A 336 2.29 3.84 -11.01
CA VAL A 336 3.50 4.15 -10.23
C VAL A 336 3.45 5.55 -9.61
N ALA A 337 2.85 6.53 -10.31
CA ALA A 337 2.55 7.84 -9.75
C ALA A 337 1.65 7.73 -8.50
N ALA A 338 0.55 6.97 -8.63
CA ALA A 338 -0.38 6.73 -7.54
C ALA A 338 0.32 6.02 -6.37
N GLN A 339 1.22 5.06 -6.61
CA GLN A 339 1.98 4.40 -5.54
C GLN A 339 2.76 5.41 -4.69
N LEU A 340 3.46 6.37 -5.33
CA LEU A 340 4.19 7.42 -4.62
C LEU A 340 3.25 8.37 -3.87
N GLU A 341 2.17 8.82 -4.53
CA GLU A 341 1.20 9.73 -3.93
C GLU A 341 0.54 9.10 -2.69
N GLN A 342 0.09 7.84 -2.78
CA GLN A 342 -0.53 7.13 -1.67
C GLN A 342 0.47 6.80 -0.55
N SER A 343 1.72 6.51 -0.90
CA SER A 343 2.81 6.34 0.07
C SER A 343 3.04 7.62 0.89
N ARG A 344 3.13 8.79 0.23
CA ARG A 344 3.22 10.11 0.87
C ARG A 344 1.99 10.42 1.72
N PHE A 345 0.81 10.16 1.18
CA PHE A 345 -0.45 10.43 1.87
C PHE A 345 -0.57 9.61 3.15
N LEU A 346 -0.23 8.32 3.10
CA LEU A 346 -0.23 7.46 4.28
C LEU A 346 0.81 7.91 5.31
N CYS A 347 2.02 8.29 4.89
CA CYS A 347 3.03 8.84 5.79
C CYS A 347 2.51 10.10 6.51
N HIS A 348 1.75 10.96 5.82
CA HIS A 348 1.10 12.11 6.43
C HIS A 348 0.03 11.69 7.46
N ILE A 349 -0.84 10.74 7.13
CA ILE A 349 -1.86 10.22 8.05
C ILE A 349 -1.22 9.66 9.33
N LEU A 350 -0.14 8.88 9.18
CA LEU A 350 0.63 8.32 10.31
C LEU A 350 1.24 9.41 11.19
N SER A 351 1.78 10.46 10.57
CA SER A 351 2.35 11.60 11.30
C SER A 351 1.24 12.36 12.05
N LYS A 352 0.09 12.58 11.41
CA LYS A 352 -1.06 13.25 12.00
C LYS A 352 -1.63 12.49 13.19
N ALA A 353 -1.66 11.15 13.14
CA ALA A 353 -2.11 10.32 14.24
C ALA A 353 -1.29 10.51 15.53
N ILE A 354 -0.02 10.92 15.40
CA ILE A 354 0.87 11.17 16.55
C ILE A 354 0.79 12.63 17.02
N GLY A 355 -0.02 13.45 16.33
CA GLY A 355 -0.27 14.84 16.64
C GLY A 355 0.56 15.83 15.83
N PHE A 356 1.20 15.43 14.74
CA PHE A 356 1.79 16.38 13.79
C PHE A 356 0.67 17.08 13.01
N ASP A 357 0.59 18.41 13.10
CA ASP A 357 -0.31 19.19 12.27
C ASP A 357 0.46 20.32 11.59
N PRO A 358 0.58 20.32 10.24
CA PRO A 358 1.33 21.35 9.52
C PRO A 358 0.79 22.77 9.71
N LYS A 359 -0.42 22.95 10.26
CA LYS A 359 -0.96 24.27 10.61
C LYS A 359 -0.37 24.84 11.90
N TYR A 360 -0.03 23.98 12.86
CA TYR A 360 0.46 24.39 14.18
C TYR A 360 1.97 24.18 14.31
N ASP A 361 2.50 23.11 13.70
CA ASP A 361 3.91 22.77 13.70
C ASP A 361 4.64 23.46 12.53
N GLN A 362 5.23 24.62 12.80
CA GLN A 362 6.04 25.35 11.81
C GLN A 362 7.44 24.73 11.63
N GLU A 363 7.92 24.00 12.64
CA GLU A 363 9.22 23.34 12.62
C GLU A 363 9.12 21.95 11.99
N LYS A 364 10.08 21.62 11.11
CA LYS A 364 10.13 20.37 10.35
C LYS A 364 11.52 19.73 10.42
N GLY A 365 11.59 18.47 10.03
CA GLY A 365 12.82 17.70 9.93
C GLY A 365 13.36 17.33 11.31
N PHE A 366 14.67 17.47 11.47
CA PHE A 366 15.35 17.04 12.71
C PHE A 366 14.98 17.88 13.92
N VAL A 367 14.70 19.17 13.72
CA VAL A 367 14.27 20.09 14.80
C VAL A 367 12.95 19.62 15.40
N TYR A 368 11.98 19.27 14.55
CA TYR A 368 10.70 18.70 15.00
C TYR A 368 10.90 17.45 15.86
N ILE A 369 11.78 16.53 15.42
CA ILE A 369 12.11 15.33 16.21
C ILE A 369 12.66 15.73 17.57
N ASP A 370 13.58 16.70 17.64
CA ASP A 370 14.19 17.09 18.91
C ASP A 370 13.18 17.64 19.92
N HIS A 371 12.18 18.40 19.45
CA HIS A 371 11.10 18.94 20.28
C HIS A 371 10.05 17.92 20.73
N LEU A 372 9.99 16.73 20.11
CA LEU A 372 9.05 15.71 20.54
C LEU A 372 9.41 15.12 21.92
N PRO A 373 8.41 14.90 22.80
CA PRO A 373 8.58 14.11 24.02
C PRO A 373 9.10 12.69 23.72
N ASN A 374 9.91 12.13 24.63
CA ASN A 374 10.52 10.80 24.44
C ASN A 374 9.51 9.67 24.20
N GLU A 375 8.36 9.73 24.86
CA GLU A 375 7.28 8.75 24.66
C GLU A 375 6.71 8.83 23.24
N LYS A 376 6.45 10.05 22.74
CA LYS A 376 5.98 10.28 21.37
C LYS A 376 7.03 9.88 20.34
N LYS A 377 8.33 10.13 20.59
CA LYS A 377 9.43 9.66 19.73
C LYS A 377 9.41 8.14 19.56
N TYR A 378 9.22 7.40 20.65
CA TYR A 378 9.16 5.94 20.63
C TYR A 378 7.96 5.41 19.85
N VAL A 379 6.77 5.96 20.12
CA VAL A 379 5.55 5.61 19.39
C VAL A 379 5.70 5.91 17.90
N PHE A 380 6.26 7.08 17.57
CA PHE A 380 6.48 7.46 16.18
C PHE A 380 7.47 6.53 15.47
N PHE A 381 8.57 6.19 16.15
CA PHE A 381 9.54 5.24 15.63
C PHE A 381 8.88 3.88 15.34
N ALA A 382 8.11 3.34 16.28
CA ALA A 382 7.45 2.04 16.13
C ALA A 382 6.47 2.04 14.95
N ILE A 383 5.69 3.10 14.78
CA ILE A 383 4.74 3.24 13.67
C ILE A 383 5.47 3.34 12.32
N LEU A 384 6.49 4.21 12.22
CA LEU A 384 7.25 4.38 10.98
C LEU A 384 8.06 3.14 10.62
N GLU A 385 8.51 2.36 11.60
CA GLU A 385 9.16 1.06 11.35
C GLU A 385 8.19 0.08 10.68
N ARG A 386 6.94 -0.02 11.15
CA ARG A 386 5.91 -0.88 10.52
C ARG A 386 5.57 -0.40 9.12
N TYR A 387 5.49 0.91 8.92
CA TYR A 387 5.29 1.51 7.61
C TYR A 387 6.45 1.22 6.65
N TYR A 388 7.69 1.44 7.08
CA TYR A 388 8.89 1.16 6.29
C TYR A 388 8.95 -0.31 5.88
N SER A 389 8.74 -1.22 6.84
CA SER A 389 8.71 -2.67 6.59
C SER A 389 7.62 -3.07 5.59
N ALA A 390 6.42 -2.49 5.72
CA ALA A 390 5.32 -2.75 4.80
C ALA A 390 5.66 -2.26 3.39
N VAL A 391 6.13 -1.01 3.26
CA VAL A 391 6.48 -0.38 1.97
C VAL A 391 7.57 -1.14 1.23
N GLU A 392 8.66 -1.53 1.92
CA GLU A 392 9.73 -2.32 1.29
C GLU A 392 9.22 -3.69 0.83
N SER A 393 8.33 -4.34 1.60
CA SER A 393 7.80 -5.66 1.24
C SER A 393 6.90 -5.69 0.01
N ILE A 394 6.40 -4.52 -0.42
CA ILE A 394 5.59 -4.35 -1.65
C ILE A 394 6.28 -3.45 -2.67
N ALA A 395 7.56 -3.10 -2.47
CA ALA A 395 8.34 -2.23 -3.35
C ALA A 395 7.70 -0.86 -3.64
N PHE A 396 6.95 -0.29 -2.69
CA PHE A 396 6.41 1.05 -2.87
C PHE A 396 7.52 2.11 -2.71
N PRO A 397 7.48 3.22 -3.45
CA PRO A 397 8.44 4.30 -3.28
C PRO A 397 8.12 5.10 -2.00
N LEU A 398 9.12 5.32 -1.16
CA LEU A 398 9.02 6.18 0.03
C LEU A 398 9.09 7.67 -0.35
N PRO A 399 8.50 8.58 0.44
CA PRO A 399 8.68 10.03 0.25
C PRO A 399 10.16 10.45 0.30
N GLN A 400 10.53 11.51 -0.41
CA GLN A 400 11.91 12.01 -0.39
C GLN A 400 12.24 12.55 1.01
N GLY A 401 13.45 12.30 1.50
CA GLY A 401 13.88 12.70 2.85
C GLY A 401 13.36 11.79 3.99
N PHE A 402 12.43 10.85 3.71
CA PHE A 402 11.91 9.92 4.72
C PHE A 402 13.03 9.11 5.39
N THR A 403 13.98 8.58 4.62
CA THR A 403 15.06 7.71 5.16
C THR A 403 15.96 8.47 6.13
N SER A 404 16.30 9.73 5.85
CA SER A 404 17.05 10.59 6.77
C SER A 404 16.26 10.88 8.04
N PHE A 405 14.99 11.27 7.88
CA PHE A 405 14.10 11.56 9.00
C PHE A 405 13.94 10.34 9.91
N PHE A 406 13.64 9.18 9.34
CA PHE A 406 13.47 7.91 10.05
C PHE A 406 14.77 7.47 10.75
N THR A 407 15.91 7.61 10.09
CA THR A 407 17.22 7.30 10.68
C THR A 407 17.53 8.21 11.86
N PHE A 408 17.28 9.52 11.75
CA PHE A 408 17.49 10.45 12.85
C PHE A 408 16.53 10.21 14.02
N LEU A 409 15.26 9.90 13.73
CA LEU A 409 14.28 9.50 14.75
C LEU A 409 14.76 8.24 15.48
N GLY A 410 15.26 7.25 14.75
CA GLY A 410 15.88 6.05 15.31
C GLY A 410 17.08 6.36 16.21
N TYR A 411 17.95 7.30 15.81
CA TYR A 411 19.10 7.73 16.61
C TYR A 411 18.69 8.37 17.95
N ARG A 412 17.66 9.23 17.94
CA ARG A 412 17.14 9.89 19.14
C ARG A 412 16.36 8.95 20.06
N THR A 413 15.82 7.86 19.52
CA THR A 413 14.91 6.95 20.24
C THR A 413 15.61 5.71 20.78
N LEU A 414 16.54 5.13 20.01
CA LEU A 414 17.14 3.83 20.30
C LEU A 414 18.47 3.95 21.03
N ARG A 415 18.82 2.91 21.80
CA ARG A 415 20.18 2.77 22.33
C ARG A 415 21.16 2.54 21.19
N PHE A 416 22.40 3.03 21.35
CA PHE A 416 23.44 2.96 20.31
C PHE A 416 23.64 1.56 19.70
N ASN A 417 23.65 0.50 20.51
CA ASN A 417 23.84 -0.87 19.99
C ASN A 417 22.65 -1.33 19.14
N THR A 418 21.42 -0.99 19.52
CA THR A 418 20.23 -1.29 18.74
C THR A 418 20.24 -0.47 17.45
N PHE A 419 20.51 0.83 17.54
CA PHE A 419 20.68 1.70 16.37
C PHE A 419 21.72 1.15 15.38
N LEU A 420 22.88 0.71 15.89
CA LEU A 420 23.94 0.11 15.07
C LEU A 420 23.48 -1.17 14.35
N GLN A 421 22.67 -2.01 14.99
CA GLN A 421 22.11 -3.20 14.34
C GLN A 421 21.19 -2.84 13.17
N TYR A 422 20.39 -1.78 13.28
CA TYR A 422 19.54 -1.31 12.18
C TYR A 422 20.37 -0.76 11.02
N VAL A 423 21.46 -0.05 11.31
CA VAL A 423 22.41 0.40 10.28
C VAL A 423 23.06 -0.81 9.60
N GLN A 424 23.54 -1.80 10.36
CA GLN A 424 24.19 -3.01 9.82
C GLN A 424 23.24 -3.85 8.95
N ARG A 425 21.94 -3.81 9.24
CA ARG A 425 20.89 -4.49 8.47
C ARG A 425 20.37 -3.65 7.29
N ASN A 426 20.98 -2.49 7.00
CA ASN A 426 20.56 -1.54 5.97
C ASN A 426 19.13 -1.02 6.12
N VAL A 427 18.57 -1.05 7.34
CA VAL A 427 17.26 -0.43 7.64
C VAL A 427 17.46 1.08 7.81
N PHE A 428 18.54 1.49 8.47
CA PHE A 428 18.94 2.89 8.56
C PHE A 428 20.00 3.23 7.54
N GLU A 429 19.72 4.23 6.73
CA GLU A 429 20.66 4.78 5.76
C GLU A 429 21.34 6.00 6.36
N LEU A 430 22.63 5.86 6.69
CA LEU A 430 23.43 6.98 7.20
C LEU A 430 23.73 7.97 6.06
N GLN A 431 22.82 8.91 5.87
CA GLN A 431 23.03 10.08 5.02
C GLN A 431 23.97 11.09 5.71
N VAL A 432 24.57 11.98 4.92
CA VAL A 432 25.64 12.86 5.41
C VAL A 432 25.12 13.94 6.34
N ASP A 433 23.94 14.49 6.07
CA ASP A 433 23.20 15.40 6.95
C ASP A 433 22.93 14.78 8.32
N VAL A 434 22.39 13.56 8.37
CA VAL A 434 22.16 12.84 9.64
C VAL A 434 23.47 12.58 10.36
N MET A 435 24.48 12.10 9.64
CA MET A 435 25.78 11.78 10.23
C MET A 435 26.50 13.02 10.78
N LYS A 436 26.37 14.18 10.15
CA LYS A 436 26.91 15.44 10.68
C LYS A 436 26.37 15.75 12.07
N ILE A 437 25.07 15.59 12.26
CA ILE A 437 24.42 15.85 13.56
C ILE A 437 24.87 14.81 14.59
N ILE A 438 24.88 13.52 14.22
CA ILE A 438 25.37 12.45 15.12
C ILE A 438 26.83 12.70 15.54
N MET A 439 27.69 13.14 14.62
CA MET A 439 29.10 13.46 14.89
C MET A 439 29.26 14.67 15.81
N MET A 440 28.37 15.66 15.72
CA MET A 440 28.37 16.85 16.56
C MET A 440 27.83 16.54 17.96
N ASP A 441 26.77 15.74 18.05
CA ASP A 441 26.14 15.34 19.32
C ASP A 441 26.97 14.35 20.13
N THR A 442 27.76 13.52 19.45
CA THR A 442 28.65 12.57 20.13
C THR A 442 29.90 13.29 20.61
N ASP A 443 30.23 13.11 21.88
CA ASP A 443 31.42 13.66 22.53
C ASP A 443 32.73 13.11 21.94
N ASP A 444 33.83 13.86 22.07
CA ASP A 444 35.18 13.44 21.64
C ASP A 444 35.94 12.66 22.74
N THR A 445 35.23 12.00 23.65
CA THR A 445 35.86 11.04 24.59
C THR A 445 36.32 9.79 23.85
N LYS A 446 37.18 8.97 24.48
CA LYS A 446 37.64 7.69 23.89
C LYS A 446 36.48 6.78 23.46
N ALA A 447 35.40 6.74 24.24
CA ALA A 447 34.20 5.97 23.93
C ALA A 447 33.40 6.60 22.78
N GLY A 448 33.23 7.93 22.78
CA GLY A 448 32.54 8.65 21.71
C GLY A 448 33.26 8.53 20.37
N ILE A 449 34.59 8.69 20.34
CA ILE A 449 35.43 8.46 19.16
C ILE A 449 35.25 7.03 18.62
N GLN A 450 35.21 6.02 19.50
CA GLN A 450 34.98 4.64 19.07
C GLN A 450 33.60 4.45 18.42
N ARG A 451 32.55 5.12 18.94
CA ARG A 451 31.21 5.12 18.32
C ARG A 451 31.20 5.80 16.95
N LYS A 452 31.82 6.99 16.85
CA LYS A 452 31.99 7.72 15.58
C LYS A 452 32.68 6.85 14.53
N LEU A 453 33.82 6.23 14.88
CA LEU A 453 34.58 5.37 13.97
C LEU A 453 33.79 4.13 13.54
N LYS A 454 33.01 3.50 14.44
CA LYS A 454 32.14 2.38 14.08
C LYS A 454 31.11 2.77 13.02
N LEU A 455 30.42 3.89 13.20
CA LEU A 455 29.44 4.38 12.22
C LEU A 455 30.11 4.76 10.89
N LEU A 456 31.25 5.46 10.95
CA LEU A 456 32.03 5.83 9.77
C LEU A 456 32.50 4.62 8.96
N SER A 457 32.81 3.50 9.61
CA SER A 457 33.24 2.27 8.93
C SER A 457 32.13 1.59 8.11
N LEU A 458 30.86 1.90 8.38
CA LEU A 458 29.70 1.35 7.67
C LEU A 458 29.28 2.21 6.47
N LEU A 459 29.91 3.37 6.28
CA LEU A 459 29.57 4.28 5.18
C LEU A 459 30.31 3.93 3.89
N PRO A 460 29.69 4.19 2.72
CA PRO A 460 30.40 4.19 1.45
C PRO A 460 31.60 5.16 1.48
N ARG A 461 32.70 4.78 0.80
CA ARG A 461 33.97 5.53 0.81
C ARG A 461 33.80 7.02 0.44
N SER A 462 32.91 7.33 -0.50
CA SER A 462 32.62 8.71 -0.94
C SER A 462 32.05 9.57 0.20
N ARG A 463 31.03 9.07 0.92
CA ARG A 463 30.42 9.76 2.08
C ARG A 463 31.39 9.89 3.23
N LEU A 464 32.15 8.81 3.51
CA LEU A 464 33.18 8.77 4.54
C LEU A 464 34.21 9.89 4.35
N LYS A 465 34.77 10.06 3.15
CA LYS A 465 35.73 11.13 2.84
C LYS A 465 35.17 12.52 3.14
N ARG A 466 33.95 12.78 2.70
CA ARG A 466 33.28 14.08 2.91
C ARG A 466 33.14 14.37 4.41
N LEU A 467 32.72 13.40 5.21
CA LEU A 467 32.56 13.56 6.66
C LEU A 467 33.91 13.68 7.39
N LEU A 468 34.92 12.90 7.00
CA LEU A 468 36.27 13.01 7.57
C LEU A 468 36.92 14.36 7.29
N SER A 469 36.62 14.99 6.16
CA SER A 469 37.12 16.33 5.84
C SER A 469 36.55 17.42 6.77
N GLN A 470 35.33 17.21 7.26
CA GLN A 470 34.59 18.15 8.10
C GLN A 470 34.83 17.93 9.60
N TRP A 471 35.27 16.74 10.00
CA TRP A 471 35.59 16.44 11.39
C TRP A 471 37.00 16.92 11.75
N SER A 472 37.11 18.01 12.51
CA SER A 472 38.38 18.61 12.94
C SER A 472 38.99 17.89 14.16
N HIS A 473 39.38 16.62 14.00
CA HIS A 473 39.99 15.81 15.05
C HIS A 473 41.29 15.12 14.58
N PRO A 474 42.32 14.94 15.42
CA PRO A 474 43.60 14.34 15.01
C PRO A 474 43.47 12.96 14.35
N VAL A 475 42.50 12.16 14.80
CA VAL A 475 42.21 10.84 14.21
C VAL A 475 41.71 10.95 12.77
N SER A 476 40.89 11.97 12.45
CA SER A 476 40.42 12.18 11.08
C SER A 476 41.58 12.56 10.15
N LEU A 477 42.51 13.37 10.64
CA LEU A 477 43.72 13.77 9.91
C LEU A 477 44.62 12.56 9.67
N MET A 478 44.83 11.72 10.70
CA MET A 478 45.62 10.49 10.57
C MET A 478 45.02 9.54 9.54
N ILE A 479 43.70 9.32 9.55
CA ILE A 479 43.03 8.43 8.57
C ILE A 479 43.16 9.00 7.15
N ARG A 480 42.93 10.30 6.95
CA ARG A 480 43.10 10.97 5.65
C ARG A 480 44.54 10.91 5.14
N ALA A 481 45.52 11.13 6.02
CA ALA A 481 46.93 11.05 5.68
C ALA A 481 47.35 9.63 5.27
N ARG A 482 46.87 8.60 5.99
CA ARG A 482 47.08 7.20 5.62
C ARG A 482 46.47 6.86 4.27
N GLU A 483 45.24 7.30 4.03
CA GLU A 483 44.58 7.09 2.73
C GLU A 483 45.32 7.81 1.59
N HIS A 484 45.76 9.04 1.81
CA HIS A 484 46.54 9.79 0.84
C HIS A 484 47.88 9.11 0.52
N ALA A 485 48.61 8.63 1.54
CA ALA A 485 49.84 7.88 1.35
C ALA A 485 49.60 6.57 0.57
N LEU A 486 48.52 5.83 0.89
CA LEU A 486 48.15 4.62 0.16
C LEU A 486 47.86 4.89 -1.32
N ASN A 487 47.17 5.99 -1.65
CA ASN A 487 46.88 6.35 -3.04
C ASN A 487 48.12 6.82 -3.83
N ILE A 488 49.19 7.27 -3.15
CA ILE A 488 50.46 7.65 -3.79
C ILE A 488 51.35 6.41 -4.01
N LEU A 489 51.27 5.43 -3.11
CA LEU A 489 52.07 4.22 -3.14
C LEU A 489 51.46 3.09 -4.02
N SER A 490 50.19 3.20 -4.38
CA SER A 490 49.48 2.34 -5.35
C SER A 490 49.60 2.89 -6.76
#